data_AF-R8WZ08-F1
#
_entry.id   AF-R8WZ08-F1
#
_cell.length_a   1.000
_cell.length_b   1.000
_cell.length_c   1.000
_cell.angle_alpha   90.00
_cell.angle_beta   90.00
_cell.angle_gamma   90.00
#
_symmetry.space_group_name_H-M   'P 1'
#
loop_
_entity.id
_entity.type
_entity.pdbx_description
1 polymer ?
#
loop_
_entity_poly.entity_id
_entity_poly.type
_entity_poly.pdbx_seq_one_letter_code
_entity_poly.pdbx_strand_id
1 'polypeptide(L)'
;MSLYEFFGRKMKIYKIAIIVAGLFILQGCDSQETKVKKLLKCGLAVNEVGNSLAQENYKKNGVTAIFGRSPPHISSYDMMRIGQDARDELWMNGRNRRGEAQKIIEEYEESYCVDIHQVPDDENIKKLKLMLRI
;
A
#
# COMPACT_ATOMS: atom_id res chain seq x y z
N MET A 1 4.34 -8.68 -55.70
CA MET A 1 4.33 -8.07 -54.36
C MET A 1 5.77 -8.03 -53.87
N SER A 2 6.35 -6.84 -53.72
CA SER A 2 7.81 -6.66 -53.58
C SER A 2 8.30 -6.97 -52.16
N LEU A 3 9.47 -7.61 -52.04
CA LEU A 3 10.15 -7.92 -50.77
C LEU A 3 10.30 -6.69 -49.85
N TYR A 4 10.37 -5.49 -50.44
CA TYR A 4 10.46 -4.22 -49.72
C TYR A 4 9.22 -3.89 -48.88
N GLU A 5 8.02 -4.25 -49.35
CA GLU A 5 6.76 -3.98 -48.62
C GLU A 5 6.59 -4.92 -47.42
N PHE A 6 7.16 -6.12 -47.50
CA PHE A 6 7.10 -7.12 -46.43
C PHE A 6 8.06 -6.77 -45.28
N PHE A 7 9.30 -6.37 -45.59
CA PHE A 7 10.29 -5.96 -44.57
C PHE A 7 9.93 -4.65 -43.88
N GLY A 8 9.43 -3.64 -44.61
CA GLY A 8 9.00 -2.37 -44.04
C GLY A 8 7.82 -2.48 -43.07
N ARG A 9 6.91 -3.44 -43.31
CA ARG A 9 5.77 -3.75 -42.43
C ARG A 9 6.24 -4.46 -41.16
N LYS A 10 7.16 -5.42 -41.26
CA LYS A 10 7.72 -6.12 -40.08
C LYS A 10 8.47 -5.18 -39.14
N MET A 11 9.34 -4.31 -39.66
CA MET A 11 10.14 -3.40 -38.83
C MET A 11 9.30 -2.39 -38.03
N LYS A 12 8.15 -1.96 -38.57
CA LYS A 12 7.17 -1.10 -37.86
C LYS A 12 6.47 -1.86 -36.72
N ILE A 13 6.11 -3.13 -36.94
CA ILE A 13 5.45 -3.96 -35.93
C ILE A 13 6.41 -4.28 -34.77
N TYR A 14 7.69 -4.59 -35.04
CA TYR A 14 8.70 -4.80 -34.00
C TYR A 14 8.92 -3.55 -33.13
N LYS A 15 8.94 -2.36 -33.74
CA LYS A 15 9.07 -1.09 -33.00
C LYS A 15 7.86 -0.84 -32.08
N ILE A 16 6.64 -1.12 -32.55
CA ILE A 16 5.42 -1.01 -31.74
C ILE A 16 5.43 -2.01 -30.58
N ALA A 17 5.86 -3.26 -30.83
CA ALA A 17 5.96 -4.29 -29.81
C ALA A 17 6.95 -3.92 -28.68
N ILE A 18 8.09 -3.31 -29.01
CA ILE A 18 9.08 -2.85 -28.03
C ILE A 18 8.54 -1.67 -27.20
N ILE A 19 7.80 -0.75 -27.82
CA ILE A 19 7.19 0.40 -27.12
C ILE A 19 6.10 -0.08 -26.14
N VAL A 20 5.25 -1.03 -26.57
CA VAL A 20 4.21 -1.60 -25.71
C VAL A 20 4.83 -2.41 -24.57
N ALA A 21 5.86 -3.23 -24.83
CA ALA A 21 6.58 -3.94 -23.78
C ALA A 21 7.28 -3.00 -22.79
N GLY A 22 7.82 -1.87 -23.26
CA GLY A 22 8.41 -0.83 -22.40
C GLY A 22 7.38 -0.11 -21.52
N LEU A 23 6.16 0.11 -22.01
CA LEU A 23 5.05 0.69 -21.24
C LEU A 23 4.55 -0.24 -20.11
N PHE A 24 4.60 -1.56 -20.30
CA PHE A 24 4.25 -2.52 -19.24
C PHE A 24 5.29 -2.58 -18.11
N ILE A 25 6.58 -2.32 -18.39
CA ILE A 25 7.63 -2.30 -17.36
C ILE A 25 7.45 -1.12 -16.39
N LEU A 26 6.82 -0.02 -16.82
CA LEU A 26 6.53 1.14 -15.97
C LEU A 26 5.34 0.96 -15.02
N GLN A 27 4.50 -0.08 -15.21
CA GLN A 27 3.34 -0.32 -14.33
C GLN A 27 3.67 -1.11 -13.05
N GLY A 28 4.92 -1.59 -12.91
CA GLY A 28 5.34 -2.44 -11.78
C GLY A 28 6.18 -1.74 -10.70
N CYS A 29 6.52 -0.45 -10.85
CA CYS A 29 7.24 0.27 -9.80
C CYS A 29 6.27 0.81 -8.76
N ASP A 30 5.97 0.00 -7.73
CA ASP A 30 5.38 0.53 -6.50
C ASP A 30 6.39 1.55 -5.93
N SER A 31 6.06 2.83 -6.05
CA SER A 31 6.98 3.92 -5.71
C SER A 31 7.42 3.79 -4.25
N GLN A 32 8.64 4.23 -3.92
CA GLN A 32 9.10 4.21 -2.54
C GLN A 32 8.12 4.95 -1.61
N GLU A 33 7.53 6.04 -2.09
CA GLU A 33 6.49 6.80 -1.40
C GLU A 33 5.24 5.95 -1.12
N THR A 34 4.73 5.21 -2.11
CA THR A 34 3.55 4.33 -1.92
C THR A 34 3.82 3.25 -0.87
N LYS A 35 5.02 2.67 -0.87
CA LYS A 35 5.44 1.68 0.13
C LYS A 35 5.51 2.27 1.53
N VAL A 36 6.11 3.46 1.66
CA VAL A 36 6.16 4.18 2.94
C VAL A 36 4.75 4.49 3.42
N LYS A 37 3.86 4.95 2.52
CA LYS A 37 2.47 5.23 2.86
C LYS A 37 1.73 3.99 3.38
N LYS A 38 1.84 2.84 2.69
CA LYS A 38 1.28 1.56 3.16
C LYS A 38 1.77 1.21 4.56
N LEU A 39 3.09 1.29 4.79
CA LEU A 39 3.66 1.02 6.11
C LEU A 39 3.03 1.92 7.18
N LEU A 40 2.95 3.23 6.91
CA LEU A 40 2.39 4.20 7.86
C LEU A 40 0.89 3.99 8.11
N LYS A 41 0.10 3.71 7.08
CA LYS A 41 -1.33 3.44 7.21
C LYS A 41 -1.60 2.20 8.06
N CYS A 42 -0.88 1.11 7.82
CA CYS A 42 -0.97 -0.08 8.67
C CYS A 42 -0.56 0.22 10.11
N GLY A 43 0.52 0.99 10.31
CA GLY A 43 0.95 1.41 11.65
C GLY A 43 -0.10 2.24 12.40
N LEU A 44 -0.78 3.16 11.70
CA LEU A 44 -1.89 3.93 12.26
C LEU A 44 -3.07 3.01 12.62
N ALA A 45 -3.47 2.12 11.70
CA ALA A 45 -4.57 1.19 11.95
C ALA A 45 -4.32 0.28 13.15
N VAL A 46 -3.15 -0.34 13.22
CA VAL A 46 -2.73 -1.20 14.35
C VAL A 46 -2.70 -0.44 15.67
N ASN A 47 -2.27 0.83 15.66
CA ASN A 47 -2.27 1.66 16.87
C ASN A 47 -3.68 1.99 17.33
N GLU A 48 -4.59 2.37 16.42
CA GLU A 48 -5.98 2.70 16.75
C GLU A 48 -6.79 1.48 17.21
N VAL A 49 -6.56 0.30 16.63
CA VAL A 49 -7.21 -0.95 17.06
C VAL A 49 -6.76 -1.39 18.47
N GLY A 50 -5.56 -0.98 18.89
CA GLY A 50 -5.09 -1.16 20.27
C GLY A 50 -4.73 -2.59 20.66
N ASN A 51 -4.55 -3.50 19.70
CA ASN A 51 -4.11 -4.87 19.98
C ASN A 51 -2.60 -4.92 20.20
N SER A 52 -2.17 -5.29 21.41
CA SER A 52 -0.74 -5.28 21.78
C SER A 52 0.11 -6.25 20.96
N LEU A 53 -0.41 -7.42 20.61
CA LEU A 53 0.31 -8.39 19.78
C LEU A 53 0.48 -7.86 18.34
N ALA A 54 -0.57 -7.27 17.78
CA ALA A 54 -0.50 -6.63 16.47
C ALA A 54 0.54 -5.49 16.45
N GLN A 55 0.59 -4.67 17.51
CA GLN A 55 1.58 -3.59 17.66
C GLN A 55 3.01 -4.11 17.78
N GLU A 56 3.23 -5.20 18.52
CA GLU A 56 4.55 -5.84 18.63
C GLU A 56 5.00 -6.40 17.29
N ASN A 57 4.12 -7.13 16.60
CA ASN A 57 4.41 -7.71 15.29
C ASN A 57 4.66 -6.61 14.24
N TYR A 58 3.89 -5.52 14.25
CA TYR A 58 4.13 -4.37 13.39
C TYR A 58 5.55 -3.80 13.58
N LYS A 59 5.98 -3.60 14.84
CA LYS A 59 7.34 -3.09 15.12
C LYS A 59 8.43 -4.03 14.63
N LYS A 60 8.20 -5.34 14.73
CA LYS A 60 9.16 -6.38 14.34
C LYS A 60 9.23 -6.59 12.83
N ASN A 61 8.08 -6.54 12.15
CA ASN A 61 7.94 -7.00 10.77
C ASN A 61 7.70 -5.86 9.77
N GLY A 62 7.21 -4.69 10.20
CA GLY A 62 6.68 -3.67 9.29
C GLY A 62 7.68 -3.22 8.22
N VAL A 63 8.90 -2.86 8.63
CA VAL A 63 9.93 -2.41 7.70
C VAL A 63 10.37 -3.56 6.78
N THR A 64 10.59 -4.75 7.33
CA THR A 64 11.10 -5.90 6.57
C THR A 64 10.06 -6.49 5.62
N ALA A 65 8.77 -6.44 5.96
CA ALA A 65 7.69 -6.89 5.09
C ALA A 65 7.52 -6.00 3.85
N ILE A 66 7.67 -4.68 4.00
CA ILE A 66 7.45 -3.71 2.92
C ILE A 66 8.72 -3.43 2.11
N PHE A 67 9.87 -3.39 2.78
CA PHE A 67 11.14 -2.95 2.20
C PHE A 67 12.21 -4.06 2.14
N GLY A 68 11.92 -5.25 2.67
CA GLY A 68 12.89 -6.34 2.72
C GLY A 68 14.11 -5.96 3.55
N ARG A 69 15.30 -6.04 2.94
CA ARG A 69 16.59 -5.71 3.58
C ARG A 69 17.04 -4.27 3.34
N SER A 70 16.30 -3.49 2.55
CA SER A 70 16.72 -2.17 2.09
C SER A 70 15.73 -1.12 2.60
N PRO A 71 15.96 -0.54 3.79
CA PRO A 71 15.04 0.46 4.35
C PRO A 71 14.85 1.65 3.39
N PRO A 72 13.71 2.35 3.46
CA PRO A 72 13.42 3.46 2.56
C PRO A 72 14.45 4.58 2.75
N HIS A 73 15.00 5.07 1.64
CA HIS A 73 15.85 6.24 1.64
C HIS A 73 14.99 7.49 1.38
N ILE A 74 14.32 7.96 2.43
CA ILE A 74 13.37 9.06 2.37
C ILE A 74 13.77 10.20 3.30
N SER A 75 13.55 11.44 2.85
CA SER A 75 13.83 12.60 3.69
C SER A 75 12.84 12.66 4.87
N SER A 76 13.24 13.30 5.97
CA SER A 76 12.34 13.54 7.10
C SER A 76 11.11 14.38 6.71
N TYR A 77 11.30 15.33 5.78
CA TYR A 77 10.21 16.13 5.22
C TYR A 77 9.19 15.27 4.47
N ASP A 78 9.66 14.39 3.59
CA ASP A 78 8.78 13.50 2.83
C ASP A 78 8.10 12.48 3.73
N MET A 79 8.80 11.95 4.74
CA MET A 79 8.18 11.08 5.75
C MET A 79 7.04 11.78 6.48
N MET A 80 7.24 13.04 6.88
CA MET A 80 6.19 13.85 7.52
C MET A 80 5.01 14.08 6.59
N ARG A 81 5.26 14.47 5.33
CA ARG A 81 4.23 14.71 4.32
C ARG A 81 3.41 13.45 4.07
N ILE A 82 4.07 12.32 3.81
CA ILE A 82 3.41 11.04 3.55
C ILE A 82 2.64 10.55 4.78
N GLY A 83 3.15 10.84 5.99
CA GLY A 83 2.42 10.57 7.22
C GLY A 83 1.13 11.37 7.36
N GLN A 84 1.10 12.63 6.89
CA GLN A 84 -0.14 13.40 6.82
C GLN A 84 -1.08 12.83 5.76
N ASP A 85 -0.56 12.53 4.56
CA ASP A 85 -1.35 11.90 3.50
C ASP A 85 -2.01 10.59 3.97
N ALA A 86 -1.27 9.77 4.73
CA ALA A 86 -1.80 8.53 5.32
C ALA A 86 -2.93 8.78 6.33
N ARG A 87 -2.80 9.80 7.20
CA ARG A 87 -3.85 10.18 8.16
C ARG A 87 -5.09 10.73 7.46
N ASP A 88 -4.89 11.51 6.41
CA ASP A 88 -5.97 12.08 5.60
C ASP A 88 -6.73 10.98 4.86
N GLU A 89 -6.04 10.00 4.26
CA GLU A 89 -6.68 8.85 3.61
C GLU A 89 -7.47 7.96 4.59
N LEU A 90 -7.05 7.90 5.86
CA LEU A 90 -7.76 7.22 6.95
C LEU A 90 -8.82 8.09 7.65
N TRP A 91 -9.05 9.31 7.14
CA TRP A 91 -10.03 10.27 7.68
C TRP A 91 -9.80 10.66 9.16
N MET A 92 -8.58 10.50 9.67
CA MET A 92 -8.25 10.76 11.08
C MET A 92 -8.28 12.26 11.43
N ASN A 93 -8.10 13.13 10.44
CA ASN A 93 -8.17 14.58 10.60
C ASN A 93 -9.60 15.15 10.45
N GLY A 94 -10.57 14.29 10.12
CA GLY A 94 -11.96 14.69 9.89
C GLY A 94 -12.85 14.60 11.14
N ARG A 95 -14.07 15.15 11.05
CA ARG A 95 -15.12 15.00 12.09
C ARG A 95 -15.92 13.69 11.97
N ASN A 96 -15.70 12.91 10.92
CA ASN A 96 -16.47 11.70 10.63
C ASN A 96 -15.89 10.47 11.35
N ARG A 97 -16.15 10.37 12.66
CA ARG A 97 -15.66 9.25 13.49
C ARG A 97 -16.10 7.87 12.99
N ARG A 98 -17.31 7.77 12.43
CA ARG A 98 -17.81 6.50 11.90
C ARG A 98 -17.01 6.07 10.67
N GLY A 99 -16.77 7.00 9.75
CA GLY A 99 -15.98 6.75 8.54
C GLY A 99 -14.51 6.51 8.82
N GLU A 100 -13.93 7.24 9.78
CA GLU A 100 -12.58 6.98 10.31
C GLU A 100 -12.47 5.53 10.81
N ALA A 101 -13.38 5.10 11.68
CA ALA A 101 -13.37 3.73 12.20
C ALA A 101 -13.55 2.67 11.10
N GLN A 102 -14.38 2.93 10.08
CA GLN A 102 -14.50 2.06 8.90
C GLN A 102 -13.18 1.97 8.12
N LYS A 103 -12.52 3.11 7.87
CA LYS A 103 -11.23 3.14 7.16
C LYS A 103 -10.12 2.44 7.93
N ILE A 104 -10.11 2.57 9.27
CA ILE A 104 -9.17 1.86 10.13
C ILE A 104 -9.39 0.34 10.05
N ILE A 105 -10.64 -0.13 10.07
CA ILE A 105 -10.95 -1.56 9.92
C ILE A 105 -10.55 -2.06 8.54
N GLU A 106 -10.94 -1.34 7.48
CA GLU A 106 -10.56 -1.66 6.10
C GLU A 106 -9.04 -1.80 5.98
N GLU A 107 -8.29 -0.82 6.46
CA GLU A 107 -6.83 -0.84 6.38
C GLU A 107 -6.18 -1.94 7.22
N TYR A 108 -6.71 -2.21 8.41
CA TYR A 108 -6.23 -3.29 9.27
C TYR A 108 -6.40 -4.65 8.60
N GLU A 109 -7.50 -4.86 7.87
CA GLU A 109 -7.81 -6.11 7.19
C GLU A 109 -7.21 -6.23 5.78
N GLU A 110 -6.56 -5.19 5.26
CA GLU A 110 -5.81 -5.26 4.02
C GLU A 110 -4.71 -6.33 4.12
N SER A 111 -4.57 -7.14 3.07
CA SER A 111 -3.67 -8.31 3.07
C SER A 111 -2.24 -7.95 3.45
N TYR A 112 -1.74 -6.83 2.94
CA TYR A 112 -0.39 -6.35 3.23
C TYR A 112 -0.21 -5.96 4.71
N CYS A 113 -1.27 -5.45 5.37
CA CYS A 113 -1.22 -5.10 6.78
C CYS A 113 -1.33 -6.36 7.65
N VAL A 114 -2.20 -7.30 7.27
CA VAL A 114 -2.29 -8.63 7.89
C VAL A 114 -0.96 -9.38 7.84
N ASP A 115 -0.22 -9.30 6.73
CA ASP A 115 1.11 -9.89 6.60
C ASP A 115 2.13 -9.27 7.59
N ILE A 116 1.95 -7.98 7.92
CA ILE A 116 2.79 -7.25 8.89
C ILE A 116 2.42 -7.63 10.33
N HIS A 117 1.15 -7.44 10.72
CA HIS A 117 0.73 -7.59 12.11
C HIS A 117 0.40 -9.04 12.51
N GLN A 118 0.12 -9.93 11.55
CA GLN A 118 -0.08 -11.37 11.73
C GLN A 118 -1.19 -11.75 12.73
N VAL A 119 -2.26 -10.94 12.78
CA VAL A 119 -3.44 -11.16 13.65
C VAL A 119 -4.73 -11.00 12.82
N PRO A 120 -5.04 -11.91 11.88
CA PRO A 120 -6.20 -11.77 10.98
C PRO A 120 -7.56 -11.80 11.70
N ASP A 121 -7.67 -12.52 12.83
CA ASP A 121 -8.92 -12.72 13.56
C ASP A 121 -9.02 -11.88 14.85
N ASP A 122 -8.71 -10.60 14.77
CA ASP A 122 -8.65 -9.71 15.94
C ASP A 122 -10.03 -9.47 16.60
N GLU A 123 -10.15 -9.82 17.88
CA GLU A 123 -11.35 -9.58 18.69
C GLU A 123 -11.70 -8.08 18.82
N ASN A 124 -10.72 -7.18 18.78
CA ASN A 124 -10.96 -5.74 18.80
C ASN A 124 -11.62 -5.29 17.50
N ILE A 125 -11.21 -5.84 16.35
CA ILE A 125 -11.87 -5.59 15.06
C ILE A 125 -13.30 -6.11 15.07
N LYS A 126 -13.54 -7.33 15.57
CA LYS A 126 -14.91 -7.88 15.69
C LYS A 126 -15.81 -6.95 16.51
N LYS A 127 -15.32 -6.45 17.65
CA LYS A 127 -16.05 -5.48 18.48
C LYS A 127 -16.31 -4.17 17.75
N LEU A 128 -15.32 -3.63 17.05
CA LEU A 128 -15.47 -2.38 16.28
C LEU A 128 -16.51 -2.53 15.16
N LYS A 129 -16.48 -3.65 14.42
CA LYS A 129 -17.48 -3.99 13.40
C LYS A 129 -18.89 -4.04 13.98
N LEU A 130 -19.07 -4.71 15.11
CA LEU A 130 -20.35 -4.76 15.83
C LEU A 130 -20.85 -3.38 16.26
N MET A 131 -19.98 -2.52 16.79
CA MET A 131 -20.34 -1.15 17.18
C MET A 131 -20.78 -0.30 15.98
N LEU A 132 -20.13 -0.51 14.83
CA LEU A 132 -20.46 0.17 13.59
C LEU A 132 -21.65 -0.47 12.85
N ARG A 133 -22.07 -1.68 13.24
CA ARG A 133 -23.08 -2.48 12.54
C ARG A 133 -22.69 -2.79 11.09
N ILE A 134 -21.46 -3.26 10.92
CA ILE A 134 -20.89 -3.75 9.65
C ILE A 134 -20.39 -5.18 9.81
#